data_AF-L1IMH0-F1
#
_entry.id   AF-L1IMH0-F1
#
_cell.length_a   1.000
_cell.length_b   1.000
_cell.length_c   1.000
_cell.angle_alpha   90.00
_cell.angle_beta   90.00
_cell.angle_gamma   90.00
#
_symmetry.space_group_name_H-M   'P 1'
#
loop_
_entity.id
_entity.type
_entity.pdbx_description
1 polymer ?
#
loop_
_entity_poly.entity_id
_entity_poly.type
_entity_poly.pdbx_seq_one_letter_code
_entity_poly.pdbx_strand_id
1 'polypeptide(L)'
;MLNTIAMTNGKPPLPPPAVAFLCDVSEEQVKSPGPDGPIVTSDQLVSCFSKMIPAKDTPEIFEEKVISQVRDAIKRRKHSNAVMPELKPKLEALHAKTGGSPDKLYAWFLDLLPADNKDGFPKEAFMAMIMRCPPDAGEIPLKNFIAGIEGNMDESDTVEKLAPIIDKHM
;
A
#
# COMPACT_ATOMS: atom_id res chain seq x y z
N MET A 1 -14.82 -6.09 -0.24
CA MET A 1 -13.58 -6.81 0.12
C MET A 1 -12.53 -6.78 -0.99
N LEU A 2 -12.81 -7.20 -2.23
CA LEU A 2 -11.83 -7.14 -3.35
C LEU A 2 -11.44 -5.71 -3.76
N ASN A 3 -12.40 -4.78 -3.82
CA ASN A 3 -12.10 -3.36 -4.04
C ASN A 3 -11.28 -2.76 -2.90
N THR A 4 -11.56 -3.15 -1.67
CA THR A 4 -10.76 -2.80 -0.49
C THR A 4 -9.34 -3.34 -0.65
N ILE A 5 -9.15 -4.59 -1.08
CA ILE A 5 -7.82 -5.19 -1.32
C ILE A 5 -7.09 -4.48 -2.47
N ALA A 6 -7.77 -4.19 -3.59
CA ALA A 6 -7.20 -3.49 -4.74
C ALA A 6 -6.76 -2.06 -4.36
N MET A 7 -7.62 -1.31 -3.68
CA MET A 7 -7.34 0.03 -3.18
C MET A 7 -6.22 0.03 -2.13
N THR A 8 -6.22 -0.93 -1.20
CA THR A 8 -5.15 -1.11 -0.21
C THR A 8 -3.81 -1.41 -0.88
N ASN A 9 -3.81 -2.06 -2.05
CA ASN A 9 -2.63 -2.32 -2.87
C ASN A 9 -2.28 -1.18 -3.86
N GLY A 10 -2.91 0.00 -3.74
CA GLY A 10 -2.66 1.14 -4.64
C GLY A 10 -3.08 0.91 -6.09
N LYS A 11 -3.86 -0.14 -6.36
CA LYS A 11 -4.46 -0.38 -7.67
C LYS A 11 -5.84 0.29 -7.72
N PRO A 12 -6.28 0.74 -8.90
CA PRO A 12 -7.64 1.23 -9.04
C PRO A 12 -8.63 0.13 -8.61
N PRO A 13 -9.79 0.49 -8.03
CA PRO A 13 -10.82 -0.48 -7.70
C PRO A 13 -11.16 -1.29 -8.93
N LEU A 14 -11.33 -2.60 -8.75
CA LEU A 14 -11.68 -3.49 -9.85
C LEU A 14 -13.03 -3.03 -10.41
N PRO A 15 -13.16 -2.89 -11.75
CA PRO A 15 -14.44 -2.54 -12.35
C PRO A 15 -15.53 -3.51 -11.88
N PRO A 16 -16.75 -3.04 -11.53
CA PRO A 16 -17.83 -3.91 -11.08
C PRO A 16 -18.09 -5.13 -12.00
N PRO A 17 -17.99 -5.02 -13.35
CA PRO A 17 -18.09 -6.19 -14.23
C PRO A 17 -16.99 -7.23 -14.02
N ALA A 18 -15.76 -6.80 -13.71
CA ALA A 18 -14.64 -7.70 -13.44
C ALA A 18 -14.81 -8.43 -12.10
N VAL A 19 -15.34 -7.75 -11.08
CA VAL A 19 -15.67 -8.39 -9.79
C VAL A 19 -16.82 -9.40 -9.96
N ALA A 20 -17.85 -9.04 -10.72
CA ALA A 20 -18.97 -9.93 -11.01
C ALA A 20 -18.53 -11.20 -11.76
N PHE A 21 -17.63 -11.04 -12.73
CA PHE A 21 -17.05 -12.14 -13.50
C PHE A 21 -16.13 -13.04 -12.64
N LEU A 22 -15.27 -12.45 -11.80
CA LEU A 22 -14.31 -13.21 -10.98
C LEU A 22 -15.00 -14.02 -9.87
N CYS A 23 -16.05 -13.47 -9.27
CA CYS A 23 -16.76 -14.09 -8.15
C CYS A 23 -17.99 -14.94 -8.54
N ASP A 24 -18.23 -15.16 -9.85
CA ASP A 24 -19.47 -15.79 -10.37
C ASP A 24 -20.72 -15.23 -9.67
N VAL A 25 -20.88 -13.92 -9.69
CA VAL A 25 -22.02 -13.26 -9.04
C VAL A 25 -23.30 -13.63 -9.82
N SER A 26 -24.29 -14.19 -9.12
CA SER A 26 -25.56 -14.58 -9.76
C SER A 26 -26.38 -13.35 -10.18
N GLU A 27 -27.31 -13.54 -11.12
CA GLU A 27 -28.22 -12.46 -11.51
C GLU A 27 -29.02 -11.89 -10.32
N GLU A 28 -29.39 -12.71 -9.33
CA GLU A 28 -30.11 -12.22 -8.15
C GLU A 28 -29.24 -11.28 -7.29
N GLN A 29 -27.94 -11.56 -7.18
CA GLN A 29 -26.98 -10.73 -6.45
C GLN A 29 -26.70 -9.40 -7.16
N VAL A 30 -26.89 -9.34 -8.48
CA VAL A 30 -26.82 -8.09 -9.28
C VAL A 30 -28.11 -7.29 -9.19
N LYS A 31 -29.27 -7.94 -9.02
CA LYS A 31 -30.59 -7.31 -8.87
C LYS A 31 -30.83 -6.71 -7.47
N SER A 32 -30.00 -7.08 -6.48
CA SER A 32 -30.05 -6.52 -5.11
C SER A 32 -28.64 -6.25 -4.58
N PRO A 33 -27.90 -5.30 -5.17
CA PRO A 33 -26.56 -4.97 -4.70
C PRO A 33 -26.62 -4.30 -3.33
N GLY A 34 -25.60 -4.53 -2.50
CA GLY A 34 -25.37 -3.75 -1.30
C GLY A 34 -24.97 -2.30 -1.63
N PRO A 35 -24.75 -1.44 -0.62
CA PRO A 35 -24.49 -0.01 -0.80
C PRO A 35 -23.30 0.30 -1.73
N ASP A 36 -22.33 -0.62 -1.83
CA ASP A 36 -21.10 -0.46 -2.63
C ASP A 36 -20.98 -1.48 -3.79
N GLY A 37 -22.06 -2.23 -4.11
CA GLY A 37 -22.09 -3.24 -5.16
C GLY A 37 -22.51 -4.64 -4.70
N PRO A 38 -22.36 -5.67 -5.56
CA PRO A 38 -22.80 -7.04 -5.25
C PRO A 38 -22.10 -7.61 -4.00
N ILE A 39 -22.89 -8.20 -3.11
CA ILE A 39 -22.37 -8.85 -1.91
C ILE A 39 -21.97 -10.28 -2.27
N VAL A 40 -20.68 -10.57 -2.17
CA VAL A 40 -20.09 -11.89 -2.43
C VAL A 40 -19.89 -12.66 -1.12
N THR A 41 -20.10 -13.97 -1.15
CA THR A 41 -19.86 -14.85 0.00
C THR A 41 -18.36 -15.15 0.16
N SER A 42 -17.97 -15.65 1.34
CA SER A 42 -16.60 -16.12 1.57
C SER A 42 -16.20 -17.21 0.59
N ASP A 43 -17.12 -18.13 0.27
CA ASP A 43 -16.87 -19.23 -0.66
C ASP A 43 -16.69 -18.74 -2.11
N GLN A 44 -17.46 -17.72 -2.52
CA GLN A 44 -17.27 -17.06 -3.82
C GLN A 44 -15.92 -16.36 -3.91
N LEU A 45 -15.42 -15.81 -2.80
CA LEU A 45 -14.10 -15.19 -2.72
C LEU A 45 -12.99 -16.25 -2.86
N VAL A 46 -13.10 -17.37 -2.15
CA VAL A 46 -12.15 -18.50 -2.24
C VAL A 46 -12.16 -19.12 -3.65
N SER A 47 -13.35 -19.28 -4.24
CA SER A 47 -13.49 -19.74 -5.63
C SER A 47 -12.83 -18.78 -6.62
N CYS A 48 -13.04 -17.47 -6.47
CA CYS A 48 -12.35 -16.45 -7.25
C CYS A 48 -10.82 -16.60 -7.15
N PHE A 49 -10.28 -16.77 -5.94
CA PHE A 49 -8.85 -17.02 -5.73
C PHE A 49 -8.38 -18.31 -6.41
N SER A 50 -9.16 -19.38 -6.37
CA SER A 50 -8.82 -20.66 -7.03
C SER A 50 -8.76 -20.55 -8.56
N LYS A 51 -9.56 -19.66 -9.17
CA LYS A 51 -9.53 -19.39 -10.63
C LYS A 51 -8.35 -18.52 -11.07
N MET A 52 -7.70 -17.85 -10.11
CA MET A 52 -6.46 -17.10 -10.37
C MET A 52 -5.23 -18.00 -10.43
N ILE A 53 -5.37 -19.30 -10.11
CA ILE A 53 -4.33 -20.32 -10.33
C ILE A 53 -4.30 -20.61 -11.85
N PRO A 54 -3.22 -20.25 -12.58
CA PRO A 54 -3.05 -20.75 -13.94
C PRO A 54 -3.11 -22.27 -13.91
N ALA A 55 -3.73 -22.93 -14.90
CA ALA A 55 -3.93 -24.39 -14.92
C ALA A 55 -2.66 -25.27 -14.77
N LYS A 56 -1.47 -24.66 -14.69
CA LYS A 56 -0.16 -25.27 -14.51
C LYS A 56 0.45 -25.06 -13.11
N ASP A 57 -0.14 -24.22 -12.27
CA ASP A 57 0.38 -23.91 -10.93
C ASP A 57 -0.21 -24.90 -9.92
N THR A 58 0.66 -25.51 -9.10
CA THR A 58 0.25 -26.40 -8.01
C THR A 58 -0.27 -25.60 -6.81
N PRO A 59 -0.96 -26.22 -5.84
CA PRO A 59 -1.36 -25.56 -4.60
C PRO A 59 -0.20 -24.85 -3.87
N GLU A 60 0.99 -25.44 -3.89
CA GLU A 60 2.21 -24.87 -3.30
C GLU A 60 2.63 -23.58 -4.01
N ILE A 61 2.57 -23.57 -5.35
CA ILE A 61 2.89 -22.38 -6.15
C ILE A 61 1.88 -21.26 -5.88
N PHE A 62 0.60 -21.60 -5.69
CA PHE A 62 -0.41 -20.61 -5.34
C PHE A 62 -0.24 -20.05 -3.93
N GLU A 63 0.06 -20.91 -2.96
CA GLU A 63 0.39 -20.53 -1.59
C GLU A 63 1.58 -19.56 -1.58
N GLU A 64 2.64 -19.88 -2.32
CA GLU A 64 3.85 -19.08 -2.42
C GLU A 64 3.64 -17.77 -3.18
N LYS A 65 2.92 -17.75 -4.31
CA LYS A 65 2.80 -16.55 -5.14
C LYS A 65 1.69 -15.59 -4.68
N VAL A 66 0.63 -16.11 -4.08
CA VAL A 66 -0.59 -15.32 -3.81
C VAL A 66 -0.86 -15.22 -2.32
N ILE A 67 -0.93 -16.35 -1.61
CA ILE A 67 -1.32 -16.35 -0.20
C ILE A 67 -0.23 -15.73 0.69
N SER A 68 1.05 -16.02 0.42
CA SER A 68 2.18 -15.41 1.14
C SER A 68 2.14 -13.88 1.05
N GLN A 69 1.92 -13.34 -0.16
CA GLN A 69 1.84 -11.91 -0.43
C GLN A 69 0.69 -11.25 0.34
N VAL A 70 -0.47 -11.91 0.38
CA VAL A 70 -1.62 -11.42 1.16
C VAL A 70 -1.30 -11.43 2.66
N ARG A 71 -0.65 -12.49 3.18
CA ARG A 71 -0.26 -12.56 4.59
C ARG A 71 0.76 -11.48 4.95
N ASP A 72 1.75 -11.26 4.10
CA ASP A 72 2.78 -10.24 4.33
C ASP A 72 2.18 -8.83 4.27
N ALA A 73 1.27 -8.56 3.33
CA ALA A 73 0.53 -7.30 3.30
C ALA A 73 -0.30 -7.07 4.58
N ILE A 74 -0.96 -8.12 5.09
CA ILE A 74 -1.70 -8.04 6.37
C ILE A 74 -0.77 -7.75 7.54
N LYS A 75 0.39 -8.41 7.61
CA LYS A 75 1.40 -8.18 8.66
C LYS A 75 1.91 -6.75 8.63
N ARG A 76 2.35 -6.26 7.47
CA ARG A 76 2.81 -4.87 7.28
C ARG A 76 1.74 -3.88 7.69
N ARG A 77 0.47 -4.13 7.32
CA ARG A 77 -0.64 -3.25 7.69
C ARG A 77 -0.93 -3.22 9.18
N LYS A 78 -0.88 -4.37 9.86
CA LYS A 78 -1.02 -4.43 11.33
C LYS A 78 0.10 -3.66 12.02
N HIS A 79 1.32 -3.79 11.51
CA HIS A 79 2.48 -3.09 12.03
C HIS A 79 2.36 -1.57 11.83
N SER A 80 2.07 -1.11 10.61
CA SER A 80 1.92 0.33 10.35
C SER A 80 0.81 0.93 11.21
N ASN A 81 -0.33 0.24 11.38
CA ASN A 81 -1.42 0.71 12.24
C ASN A 81 -1.00 0.83 13.72
N ALA A 82 -0.04 0.03 14.19
CA ALA A 82 0.47 0.10 15.55
C ALA A 82 1.49 1.24 15.74
N VAL A 83 2.35 1.48 14.75
CA VAL A 83 3.47 2.44 14.84
C VAL A 83 3.06 3.86 14.42
N MET A 84 2.20 4.00 13.41
CA MET A 84 1.81 5.30 12.85
C MET A 84 1.17 6.27 13.85
N PRO A 85 0.37 5.87 14.84
CA PRO A 85 -0.19 6.81 15.81
C PRO A 85 0.87 7.65 16.54
N GLU A 86 2.05 7.08 16.81
CA GLU A 86 3.16 7.77 17.48
C GLU A 86 4.06 8.53 16.50
N LEU A 87 4.28 7.99 15.29
CA LEU A 87 5.11 8.66 14.28
C LEU A 87 4.41 9.80 13.54
N LYS A 88 3.09 9.71 13.37
CA LYS A 88 2.33 10.65 12.53
C LYS A 88 2.54 12.12 12.94
N PRO A 89 2.49 12.52 14.22
CA PRO A 89 2.75 13.91 14.61
C PRO A 89 4.16 14.38 14.21
N LYS A 90 5.18 13.51 14.29
CA LYS A 90 6.56 13.83 13.88
C LYS A 90 6.67 13.98 12.36
N LEU A 91 6.03 13.09 11.61
CA LEU A 91 5.98 13.17 10.14
C LEU A 91 5.23 14.43 9.67
N GLU A 92 4.14 14.81 10.33
CA GLU A 92 3.43 16.06 10.06
C GLU A 92 4.31 17.28 10.33
N ALA A 93 5.08 17.27 11.43
CA ALA A 93 6.03 18.34 11.75
C ALA A 93 7.17 18.44 10.71
N LEU A 94 7.74 17.31 10.28
CA LEU A 94 8.74 17.25 9.21
C LEU A 94 8.20 17.82 7.90
N HIS A 95 6.99 17.41 7.51
CA HIS A 95 6.34 17.90 6.30
C HIS A 95 6.12 19.43 6.37
N ALA A 96 5.58 19.93 7.48
CA ALA A 96 5.37 21.35 7.69
C ALA A 96 6.68 22.15 7.64
N LYS A 97 7.75 21.63 8.25
CA LYS A 97 9.07 22.27 8.24
C LYS A 97 9.70 22.33 6.85
N THR A 98 9.50 21.27 6.06
CA THR A 98 10.03 21.18 4.70
C THR A 98 9.14 21.87 3.67
N GLY A 99 7.90 22.21 4.03
CA GLY A 99 6.89 22.76 3.13
C GLY A 99 6.51 21.77 2.02
N GLY A 100 6.53 20.47 2.33
CA GLY A 100 6.30 19.42 1.33
C GLY A 100 7.35 19.32 0.22
N SER A 101 8.52 19.92 0.40
CA SER A 101 9.59 19.94 -0.62
C SER A 101 10.03 18.53 -1.02
N PRO A 102 9.91 18.15 -2.31
CA PRO A 102 10.36 16.85 -2.80
C PRO A 102 11.82 16.55 -2.51
N ASP A 103 12.72 17.54 -2.65
CA ASP A 103 14.16 17.35 -2.42
C ASP A 103 14.48 17.06 -0.95
N LYS A 104 13.86 17.81 -0.03
CA LYS A 104 14.10 17.63 1.40
C LYS A 104 13.52 16.31 1.91
N LEU A 105 12.30 15.98 1.51
CA LEU A 105 11.66 14.71 1.89
C LEU A 105 12.37 13.52 1.24
N TYR A 106 12.91 13.68 0.04
CA TYR A 106 13.74 12.66 -0.59
C TYR A 106 15.07 12.45 0.14
N ALA A 107 15.76 13.52 0.55
CA ALA A 107 16.97 13.41 1.35
C ALA A 107 16.74 12.70 2.69
N TRP A 108 15.61 12.97 3.34
CA TRP A 108 15.18 12.23 4.52
C TRP A 108 14.94 10.75 4.21
N PHE A 109 14.23 10.45 3.13
CA PHE A 109 13.96 9.07 2.71
C PHE A 109 15.24 8.29 2.42
N LEU A 110 16.24 8.89 1.76
CA LEU A 110 17.53 8.27 1.52
C LEU A 110 18.25 7.89 2.82
N ASP A 111 18.05 8.63 3.90
CA ASP A 111 18.63 8.29 5.20
C ASP A 111 17.98 7.08 5.87
N LEU A 112 16.76 6.71 5.47
CA LEU A 112 16.08 5.49 5.91
C LEU A 112 16.58 4.24 5.19
N LEU A 113 17.07 4.40 3.96
CA LEU A 113 17.49 3.27 3.15
C LEU A 113 18.78 2.63 3.70
N PRO A 114 18.92 1.30 3.57
CA PRO A 114 20.21 0.62 3.76
C PRO A 114 21.30 1.28 2.90
N ALA A 115 22.53 1.32 3.40
CA ALA A 115 23.65 2.01 2.74
C ALA A 115 23.81 1.62 1.26
N ASP A 116 23.69 0.32 0.96
CA ASP A 116 23.85 -0.24 -0.39
C ASP A 116 22.76 0.25 -1.39
N ASN A 117 21.63 0.75 -0.88
CA ASN A 117 20.49 1.19 -1.68
C ASN A 117 20.44 2.71 -1.84
N LYS A 118 21.21 3.49 -1.06
CA LYS A 118 21.13 4.96 -1.04
C LYS A 118 21.48 5.60 -2.39
N ASP A 119 22.53 5.10 -3.03
CA ASP A 119 23.04 5.68 -4.29
C ASP A 119 22.25 5.20 -5.52
N GLY A 120 21.46 4.13 -5.38
CA GLY A 120 20.76 3.48 -6.49
C GLY A 120 19.27 3.81 -6.58
N PHE A 121 18.67 4.37 -5.53
CA PHE A 121 17.26 4.74 -5.58
C PHE A 121 17.12 6.10 -6.29
N PRO A 122 16.26 6.25 -7.32
CA PRO A 122 16.05 7.53 -8.00
C PRO A 122 14.90 8.33 -7.40
N LYS A 123 14.99 9.66 -7.43
CA LYS A 123 13.96 10.57 -6.91
C LYS A 123 12.63 10.39 -7.64
N GLU A 124 12.68 10.09 -8.93
CA GLU A 124 11.51 9.83 -9.76
C GLU A 124 10.72 8.62 -9.25
N ALA A 125 11.41 7.55 -8.82
CA ALA A 125 10.76 6.39 -8.21
C ALA A 125 10.19 6.74 -6.83
N PHE A 126 10.88 7.56 -6.04
CA PHE A 126 10.36 8.04 -4.76
C PHE A 126 9.04 8.81 -4.95
N MET A 127 9.01 9.74 -5.92
CA MET A 127 7.83 10.52 -6.24
C MET A 127 6.68 9.65 -6.75
N ALA A 128 6.93 8.81 -7.76
CA ALA A 128 5.88 8.06 -8.43
C ALA A 128 5.38 6.85 -7.62
N MET A 129 6.29 6.10 -6.97
CA MET A 129 5.96 4.83 -6.34
C MET A 129 5.65 4.97 -4.84
N ILE A 130 6.41 5.81 -4.14
CA ILE A 130 6.27 5.96 -2.68
C ILE A 130 5.27 7.07 -2.36
N MET A 131 5.49 8.28 -2.89
CA MET A 131 4.63 9.45 -2.63
C MET A 131 3.36 9.48 -3.49
N ARG A 132 3.33 8.72 -4.60
CA ARG A 132 2.24 8.70 -5.58
C ARG A 132 1.93 10.11 -6.13
N CYS A 133 2.99 10.87 -6.40
CA CYS A 133 2.96 12.19 -6.99
C CYS A 133 3.62 12.18 -8.39
N PRO A 134 3.25 13.09 -9.29
CA PRO A 134 4.00 13.32 -10.52
C PRO A 134 5.49 13.60 -10.21
N PRO A 135 6.44 13.07 -11.01
CA PRO A 135 7.88 13.26 -10.76
C PRO A 135 8.33 14.73 -10.71
N ASP A 136 7.61 15.61 -11.42
CA ASP A 136 7.85 17.05 -11.56
C ASP A 136 7.03 17.90 -10.59
N ALA A 137 6.26 17.30 -9.68
CA ALA A 137 5.49 18.03 -8.69
C ALA A 137 6.42 18.87 -7.79
N GLY A 138 6.14 20.17 -7.67
CA GLY A 138 6.92 21.08 -6.83
C GLY A 138 6.71 20.89 -5.32
N GLU A 139 5.63 20.21 -4.93
CA GLU A 139 5.26 19.93 -3.55
C GLU A 139 4.58 18.56 -3.45
N ILE A 140 4.93 17.81 -2.41
CA ILE A 140 4.23 16.59 -1.99
C ILE A 140 3.16 16.97 -0.98
N PRO A 141 1.86 16.76 -1.23
CA PRO A 141 0.81 17.03 -0.25
C PRO A 141 0.97 16.19 1.01
N LEU A 142 0.66 16.74 2.19
CA LEU A 142 0.78 16.03 3.48
C LEU A 142 0.07 14.67 3.48
N LYS A 143 -1.15 14.62 2.91
CA LYS A 143 -1.93 13.37 2.80
C LYS A 143 -1.15 12.29 2.03
N ASN A 144 -0.50 12.67 0.94
CA ASN A 144 0.28 11.75 0.11
C ASN A 144 1.56 11.31 0.84
N PHE A 145 2.22 12.23 1.54
CA PHE A 145 3.37 11.91 2.37
C PHE A 145 3.02 10.87 3.44
N ILE A 146 2.03 11.14 4.28
CA ILE A 146 1.62 10.22 5.37
C ILE A 146 1.17 8.87 4.82
N ALA A 147 0.31 8.85 3.79
CA ALA A 147 -0.16 7.61 3.19
C ALA A 147 0.96 6.83 2.49
N GLY A 148 1.94 7.54 1.90
CA GLY A 148 3.11 6.95 1.26
C GLY A 148 4.00 6.24 2.27
N ILE A 149 4.27 6.87 3.42
CA ILE A 149 5.05 6.22 4.49
C ILE A 149 4.29 5.03 5.04
N GLU A 150 3.05 5.24 5.48
CA GLU A 150 2.22 4.16 6.05
C GLU A 150 2.08 2.95 5.13
N GLY A 151 1.95 3.18 3.81
CA GLY A 151 1.79 2.13 2.81
C GLY A 151 3.06 1.35 2.49
N ASN A 152 4.24 1.89 2.83
CA ASN A 152 5.53 1.27 2.52
C ASN A 152 6.28 0.74 3.76
N MET A 153 5.73 0.92 4.96
CA MET A 153 6.32 0.37 6.18
C MET A 153 6.33 -1.16 6.19
N ASP A 154 7.40 -1.72 6.72
CA ASP A 154 7.51 -3.14 7.08
C ASP A 154 7.80 -3.34 8.58
N GLU A 155 7.87 -4.60 9.01
CA GLU A 155 8.04 -4.96 10.42
C GLU A 155 9.36 -4.46 11.02
N SER A 156 10.33 -4.07 10.20
CA SER A 156 11.60 -3.51 10.65
C SER A 156 11.52 -2.02 10.99
N ASP A 157 10.48 -1.32 10.55
CA ASP A 157 10.27 0.12 10.75
C ASP A 157 9.65 0.42 12.11
N THR A 158 10.47 0.78 13.10
CA THR A 158 10.00 1.11 14.45
C THR A 158 10.11 2.60 14.75
N VAL A 159 9.39 3.08 15.77
CA VAL A 159 9.47 4.48 16.20
C VAL A 159 10.91 4.85 16.55
N GLU A 160 11.62 3.97 17.25
CA GLU A 160 12.99 4.17 17.72
C GLU A 160 14.00 4.30 16.59
N LYS A 161 13.72 3.69 15.43
CA LYS A 161 14.55 3.84 14.23
C LYS A 161 14.19 5.08 13.44
N LEU A 162 12.90 5.33 13.24
CA LEU A 162 12.42 6.39 12.34
C LEU A 162 12.47 7.78 12.99
N ALA A 163 12.12 7.89 14.28
CA ALA A 163 12.04 9.19 14.97
C ALA A 163 13.38 9.95 15.00
N PRO A 164 14.55 9.33 15.30
CA PRO A 164 15.82 10.04 15.27
C PRO A 164 16.20 10.56 13.88
N ILE A 165 15.81 9.85 12.82
CA ILE A 165 16.07 10.27 11.44
C ILE A 165 15.13 11.41 11.06
N ILE A 166 13.87 11.37 11.48
CA ILE A 166 12.95 12.50 11.33
C ILE A 166 13.53 13.74 12.04
N ASP A 167 13.96 13.59 13.29
CA ASP A 167 14.47 14.69 14.11
C ASP A 167 15.77 15.29 13.51
N LYS A 168 16.59 14.51 12.79
CA LYS A 168 17.77 14.99 12.03
C LYS A 168 17.39 15.94 10.88
N HIS A 169 16.21 15.76 10.28
CA HIS A 169 15.74 16.50 9.10
C HIS A 169 14.71 17.60 9.44
N MET A 170 14.34 17.73 10.72
CA MET A 170 13.55 18.84 11.27
C MET A 170 14.41 20.09 11.52
#